data_AF-A0AAV4BCS3-F1
#
_entry.id   AF-A0AAV4BCS3-F1
#
_cell.length_a   1.000
_cell.length_b   1.000
_cell.length_c   1.000
_cell.angle_alpha   90.00
_cell.angle_beta   90.00
_cell.angle_gamma   90.00
#
_symmetry.space_group_name_H-M   'P 1'
#
loop_
_entity.id
_entity.type
_entity.pdbx_description
1 polymer ?
#
loop_
_entity_poly.entity_id
_entity_poly.type
_entity_poly.pdbx_seq_one_letter_code
_entity_poly.pdbx_strand_id
1 'polypeptide(L)'
;MDAFVVKTRDPKANDKSKCSTKTTVMERHAQFPKETHVAGQKLFCTSCNLVLDHTRKSSVSSHLGSGKHKQKRDLTEKSNQPAKKQRVLTESSSSVPSTIASQERNELCMEWVAMLAAANIPLSKTDHPAVRDFLHKKVVNGGAIPHRKQLQECYLEREYSKRKEEVKLLLKGKAVSIMTDEMSDDNGRWVKSYYHLQCNLI
;
A
#
# COMPACT_ATOMS: atom_id res chain seq x y z
N MET A 1 -31.34 -10.67 -69.59
CA MET A 1 -30.19 -10.60 -68.66
C MET A 1 -30.38 -9.38 -67.78
N ASP A 2 -30.83 -9.69 -66.57
CA ASP A 2 -30.73 -9.04 -65.25
C ASP A 2 -30.63 -7.51 -65.09
N ALA A 3 -31.68 -6.98 -64.44
CA ALA A 3 -31.78 -5.65 -63.90
C ALA A 3 -30.90 -5.48 -62.65
N PHE A 4 -30.01 -4.48 -62.66
CA PHE A 4 -29.16 -4.12 -61.53
C PHE A 4 -29.95 -3.22 -60.56
N VAL A 5 -30.57 -3.82 -59.55
CA VAL A 5 -31.28 -3.09 -58.48
C VAL A 5 -30.24 -2.50 -57.51
N VAL A 6 -30.11 -1.17 -57.53
CA VAL A 6 -29.40 -0.39 -56.50
C VAL A 6 -30.21 -0.44 -55.21
N LYS A 7 -29.76 -1.21 -54.21
CA LYS A 7 -30.30 -1.14 -52.84
C LYS A 7 -29.77 0.12 -52.15
N THR A 8 -30.66 1.08 -51.93
CA THR A 8 -30.44 2.23 -51.04
C THR A 8 -30.24 1.75 -49.60
N ARG A 9 -29.35 2.45 -48.87
CA ARG A 9 -29.06 2.19 -47.46
C ARG A 9 -30.19 2.73 -46.61
N ASP A 10 -30.83 1.87 -45.82
CA ASP A 10 -31.78 2.29 -44.80
C ASP A 10 -31.08 3.02 -43.63
N PRO A 11 -31.72 4.02 -43.00
CA PRO A 11 -31.16 4.75 -41.88
C PRO A 11 -31.16 3.93 -40.59
N LYS A 12 -30.13 4.16 -39.77
CA LYS A 12 -29.91 3.62 -38.41
C LYS A 12 -31.20 3.48 -37.59
N ALA A 13 -31.53 2.24 -37.22
CA ALA A 13 -32.30 1.96 -36.02
C ALA A 13 -31.35 1.97 -34.81
N ASN A 14 -31.41 3.05 -34.03
CA ASN A 14 -30.85 3.14 -32.69
C ASN A 14 -31.68 2.25 -31.76
N ASP A 15 -31.20 1.05 -31.44
CA ASP A 15 -31.81 0.24 -30.38
C ASP A 15 -30.83 0.03 -29.21
N LYS A 16 -30.91 1.02 -28.32
CA LYS A 16 -30.74 0.93 -26.86
C LYS A 16 -29.50 0.19 -26.37
N SER A 17 -28.48 0.98 -26.04
CA SER A 17 -27.45 0.60 -25.07
C SER A 17 -28.11 0.12 -23.78
N LYS A 18 -28.13 -1.19 -23.53
CA LYS A 18 -28.39 -1.73 -22.19
C LYS A 18 -27.12 -1.60 -21.34
N CYS A 19 -26.82 -0.37 -20.92
CA CYS A 19 -26.10 -0.10 -19.68
C CYS A 19 -27.21 0.19 -18.65
N SER A 20 -27.27 -0.31 -17.43
CA SER A 20 -26.30 -0.94 -16.56
C SER A 20 -27.09 -1.81 -15.58
N THR A 21 -26.77 -3.09 -15.48
CA THR A 21 -26.89 -3.78 -14.19
C THR A 21 -25.54 -3.58 -13.52
N LYS A 22 -25.50 -2.95 -12.34
CA LYS A 22 -24.27 -2.85 -11.53
C LYS A 22 -23.89 -4.25 -11.04
N THR A 23 -23.40 -5.11 -11.94
CA THR A 23 -22.94 -6.44 -11.60
C THR A 23 -21.69 -6.28 -10.74
N THR A 24 -21.71 -6.86 -9.55
CA THR A 24 -20.56 -6.80 -8.65
C THR A 24 -19.40 -7.65 -9.20
N VAL A 25 -18.18 -7.36 -8.75
CA VAL A 25 -16.98 -8.14 -9.11
C VAL A 25 -17.17 -9.62 -8.76
N MET A 26 -17.84 -9.89 -7.63
CA MET A 26 -18.14 -11.25 -7.15
C MET A 26 -19.16 -11.97 -8.04
N GLU A 27 -20.24 -11.29 -8.45
CA GLU A 27 -21.22 -11.86 -9.40
C GLU A 27 -20.59 -12.20 -10.75
N ARG A 28 -19.60 -11.40 -11.20
CA ARG A 28 -18.89 -11.70 -12.45
C ARG A 28 -17.92 -12.86 -12.29
N HIS A 29 -17.23 -12.95 -11.15
CA HIS A 29 -16.38 -14.10 -10.84
C HIS A 29 -17.19 -15.40 -10.76
N ALA A 30 -18.38 -15.37 -10.16
CA ALA A 30 -19.28 -16.52 -10.09
C ALA A 30 -19.70 -17.06 -11.47
N GLN A 31 -19.72 -16.21 -12.50
CA GLN A 31 -19.99 -16.64 -13.89
C GLN A 31 -18.79 -17.34 -14.55
N PHE A 32 -17.56 -17.05 -14.10
CA PHE A 32 -16.32 -17.59 -14.66
C PHE A 32 -15.33 -18.05 -13.56
N PRO A 33 -15.72 -18.98 -12.66
CA PRO A 33 -14.96 -19.26 -11.44
C PRO A 33 -13.61 -19.94 -11.70
N LYS A 34 -13.49 -20.71 -12.79
CA LYS A 34 -12.27 -21.45 -13.15
C LYS A 34 -11.19 -20.56 -13.78
N GLU A 35 -11.60 -19.50 -14.47
CA GLU A 35 -10.70 -18.70 -15.32
C GLU A 35 -10.39 -17.32 -14.73
N THR A 36 -11.08 -16.93 -13.66
CA THR A 36 -10.93 -15.63 -13.01
C THR A 36 -10.70 -15.77 -11.51
N HIS A 37 -10.12 -14.74 -10.89
CA HIS A 37 -10.05 -14.59 -9.45
C HIS A 37 -10.24 -13.11 -9.07
N VAL A 38 -10.66 -12.86 -7.83
CA VAL A 38 -10.91 -11.49 -7.34
C VAL A 38 -9.79 -11.07 -6.39
N ALA A 39 -9.24 -9.88 -6.61
CA ALA A 39 -8.33 -9.24 -5.66
C ALA A 39 -8.75 -7.77 -5.45
N GLY A 40 -9.24 -7.46 -4.25
CA GLY A 40 -9.84 -6.17 -3.94
C GLY A 40 -11.13 -5.92 -4.75
N GLN A 41 -11.25 -4.76 -5.38
CA GLN A 41 -12.38 -4.38 -6.24
C GLN A 41 -12.15 -4.65 -7.75
N LYS A 42 -11.21 -5.54 -8.10
CA LYS A 42 -10.85 -5.83 -9.49
C LYS A 42 -10.94 -7.33 -9.79
N LEU A 43 -11.40 -7.66 -10.99
CA LEU A 43 -11.46 -9.02 -11.52
C LEU A 43 -10.16 -9.30 -12.29
N PHE A 44 -9.51 -10.42 -12.04
CA PHE A 44 -8.29 -10.82 -12.72
C PHE A 44 -8.50 -12.13 -13.48
N CYS A 45 -7.86 -12.27 -14.63
CA CYS A 45 -7.73 -13.55 -15.31
C CYS A 45 -6.62 -14.39 -14.65
N THR A 46 -6.89 -15.66 -14.35
CA THR A 46 -5.94 -16.55 -13.68
C THR A 46 -4.77 -16.98 -14.55
N SER A 47 -4.98 -17.20 -15.86
CA SER A 47 -3.90 -17.60 -16.78
C SER A 47 -3.10 -16.42 -17.32
N CYS A 48 -3.76 -15.27 -17.51
CA CYS A 48 -3.15 -14.09 -18.12
C CYS A 48 -2.65 -13.05 -17.12
N ASN A 49 -3.10 -13.10 -15.85
CA ASN A 49 -2.85 -12.08 -14.82
C ASN A 49 -3.20 -10.65 -15.26
N LEU A 50 -4.18 -10.52 -16.14
CA LEU A 50 -4.68 -9.22 -16.62
C LEU A 50 -5.96 -8.83 -15.87
N VAL A 51 -6.10 -7.52 -15.60
CA VAL A 51 -7.33 -6.95 -15.03
C VAL A 51 -8.42 -6.96 -16.09
N LEU A 52 -9.58 -7.50 -15.77
CA LEU A 52 -10.75 -7.55 -16.61
C LEU A 52 -11.80 -6.54 -16.13
N ASP A 53 -12.51 -5.92 -17.07
CA ASP A 53 -13.66 -5.08 -16.77
C ASP A 53 -14.86 -5.97 -16.39
N HIS A 54 -15.18 -5.98 -15.10
CA HIS A 54 -16.27 -6.78 -14.55
C HIS A 54 -17.67 -6.25 -14.94
N THR A 55 -17.77 -4.99 -15.37
CA THR A 55 -19.06 -4.37 -15.72
C THR A 55 -19.59 -4.89 -17.05
N ARG A 56 -18.70 -5.25 -17.99
CA ARG A 56 -19.05 -5.70 -19.34
C ARG A 56 -18.76 -7.19 -19.52
N LYS A 57 -19.82 -8.02 -19.54
CA LYS A 57 -19.69 -9.47 -19.82
C LYS A 57 -18.96 -9.75 -21.13
N SER A 58 -19.21 -8.95 -22.17
CA SER A 58 -18.58 -9.08 -23.48
C SER A 58 -17.06 -8.87 -23.46
N SER A 59 -16.55 -8.00 -22.58
CA SER A 59 -15.12 -7.77 -22.40
C SER A 59 -14.44 -9.02 -21.83
N VAL A 60 -15.05 -9.60 -20.78
CA VAL A 60 -14.58 -10.85 -20.17
C VAL A 60 -14.63 -12.01 -21.17
N SER A 61 -15.77 -12.21 -21.85
CA SER A 61 -15.90 -13.32 -22.81
C SER A 61 -14.99 -13.17 -24.02
N SER A 62 -14.78 -11.94 -24.51
CA SER A 62 -13.85 -11.67 -25.62
C SER A 62 -12.40 -11.95 -25.21
N HIS A 63 -12.02 -11.60 -23.98
CA HIS A 63 -10.71 -11.92 -23.44
C HIS A 63 -10.47 -13.44 -23.37
N LEU A 64 -11.41 -14.19 -22.77
CA LEU A 64 -11.32 -15.65 -22.62
C LEU A 64 -11.34 -16.38 -23.98
N GLY A 65 -12.08 -15.83 -24.95
CA GLY A 65 -12.13 -16.35 -26.32
C GLY A 65 -10.89 -16.03 -27.17
N SER A 66 -10.03 -15.12 -26.74
CA SER A 66 -8.85 -14.69 -27.51
C SER A 66 -7.82 -15.80 -27.66
N GLY A 67 -7.23 -15.94 -28.85
CA GLY A 67 -6.17 -16.93 -29.09
C GLY A 67 -4.98 -16.79 -28.14
N LYS A 68 -4.66 -15.57 -27.71
CA LYS A 68 -3.60 -15.29 -26.71
C LYS A 68 -3.93 -15.87 -25.34
N HIS A 69 -5.20 -15.86 -24.93
CA HIS A 69 -5.64 -16.45 -23.67
C HIS A 69 -5.57 -17.97 -23.74
N LYS A 70 -6.09 -18.58 -24.82
CA LYS A 70 -6.07 -20.04 -25.02
C LYS A 70 -4.64 -20.60 -25.00
N GLN A 71 -3.73 -19.97 -25.75
CA GLN A 71 -2.32 -20.37 -25.75
C GLN A 71 -1.70 -20.31 -24.34
N LYS A 72 -1.93 -19.23 -23.59
CA LYS A 72 -1.42 -19.11 -22.22
C LYS A 72 -2.06 -20.12 -21.27
N ARG A 73 -3.37 -20.35 -21.38
CA ARG A 73 -4.11 -21.32 -20.58
C ARG A 73 -3.51 -22.72 -20.76
N ASP A 74 -3.30 -23.15 -22.00
CA ASP A 74 -2.70 -24.46 -22.32
C ASP A 74 -1.29 -24.61 -21.77
N LEU A 75 -0.49 -23.53 -21.76
CA LEU A 75 0.85 -23.52 -21.17
C LEU A 75 0.80 -23.67 -19.64
N THR A 76 -0.10 -22.96 -18.95
CA THR A 76 -0.30 -23.11 -17.50
C THR A 76 -0.82 -24.50 -17.11
N GLU A 77 -1.72 -25.08 -17.90
CA GLU A 77 -2.30 -26.40 -17.64
C GLU A 77 -1.26 -27.52 -17.82
N LYS A 78 -0.40 -27.42 -18.83
CA LYS A 78 0.71 -28.36 -19.06
C LYS A 78 1.84 -28.27 -18.04
N SER A 79 2.01 -27.12 -17.38
CA SER A 79 3.14 -26.90 -16.48
C SER A 79 2.93 -27.45 -15.05
N ASN A 80 1.72 -27.85 -14.65
CA ASN A 80 1.38 -28.25 -13.27
C ASN A 80 1.84 -27.26 -12.16
N GLN A 81 2.23 -26.04 -12.53
CA GLN A 81 2.65 -25.00 -11.61
C GLN A 81 1.44 -24.12 -11.27
N PRO A 82 1.19 -23.82 -9.98
CA PRO A 82 0.10 -22.92 -9.62
C PRO A 82 0.34 -21.56 -10.25
N ALA A 83 -0.65 -21.05 -10.99
CA ALA A 83 -0.58 -19.73 -11.61
C ALA A 83 -0.22 -18.68 -10.56
N LYS A 84 0.85 -17.91 -10.79
CA LYS A 84 1.32 -16.84 -9.90
C LYS A 84 0.19 -15.80 -9.78
N LYS A 85 -0.54 -15.81 -8.66
CA LYS A 85 -1.65 -14.87 -8.40
C LYS A 85 -1.07 -13.48 -8.14
N GLN A 86 -1.40 -12.52 -8.99
CA GLN A 86 -1.01 -11.12 -8.75
C GLN A 86 -1.94 -10.52 -7.70
N ARG A 87 -1.39 -10.14 -6.54
CA ARG A 87 -2.12 -9.45 -5.47
C ARG A 87 -1.95 -7.94 -5.64
N VAL A 88 -3.04 -7.18 -5.52
CA VAL A 88 -2.98 -5.72 -5.42
C VAL A 88 -2.19 -5.38 -4.15
N LEU A 89 -1.13 -4.59 -4.28
CA LEU A 89 -0.40 -4.03 -3.15
C LEU A 89 -1.31 -2.99 -2.48
N THR A 90 -2.08 -3.41 -1.49
CA THR A 90 -2.68 -2.46 -0.55
C THR A 90 -1.56 -2.00 0.37
N GLU A 91 -1.27 -0.70 0.37
CA GLU A 91 -0.33 -0.04 1.29
C GLU A 91 -0.88 -0.10 2.72
N SER A 92 -0.81 -1.28 3.32
CA SER A 92 -1.01 -1.60 4.74
C SER A 92 -1.15 -3.11 4.84
N SER A 93 -0.03 -3.81 5.03
CA SER A 93 -0.08 -5.24 5.33
C SER A 93 1.02 -5.59 6.32
N SER A 94 0.70 -5.41 7.59
CA SER A 94 1.42 -5.93 8.76
C SER A 94 1.21 -7.45 8.98
N SER A 95 0.90 -8.22 7.93
CA SER A 95 0.55 -9.65 8.07
C SER A 95 0.97 -10.51 6.88
N VAL A 96 2.15 -10.27 6.33
CA VAL A 96 2.85 -11.24 5.46
C VAL A 96 3.98 -11.86 6.29
N PRO A 97 4.29 -13.17 6.17
CA PRO A 97 5.53 -13.71 6.72
C PRO A 97 6.68 -12.89 6.14
N SER A 98 7.24 -12.01 6.97
CA SER A 98 8.33 -11.13 6.58
C SER A 98 9.51 -12.03 6.25
N THR A 99 10.01 -11.98 5.01
CA THR A 99 11.28 -12.61 4.67
C THR A 99 12.38 -12.08 5.58
N ILE A 100 13.46 -12.84 5.78
CA ILE A 100 14.61 -12.41 6.60
C ILE A 100 15.11 -11.03 6.16
N ALA A 101 15.27 -10.83 4.85
CA ALA A 101 15.64 -9.53 4.27
C ALA A 101 14.63 -8.40 4.56
N SER A 102 13.35 -8.71 4.75
CA SER A 102 12.34 -7.71 5.13
C SER A 102 12.39 -7.37 6.63
N GLN A 103 12.80 -8.32 7.47
CA GLN A 103 13.01 -8.09 8.90
C GLN A 103 14.24 -7.20 9.12
N GLU A 104 15.37 -7.52 8.49
CA GLU A 104 16.61 -6.74 8.57
C GLU A 104 16.42 -5.28 8.14
N ARG A 105 15.67 -5.04 7.06
CA ARG A 105 15.35 -3.66 6.62
C ARG A 105 14.49 -2.92 7.63
N ASN A 106 13.52 -3.59 8.24
CA ASN A 106 12.67 -2.97 9.26
C ASN A 106 13.46 -2.65 10.52
N GLU A 107 14.33 -3.54 10.96
CA GLU A 107 15.22 -3.32 12.11
C GLU A 107 16.14 -2.13 11.88
N LEU A 108 16.81 -2.08 10.72
CA LEU A 108 17.66 -0.95 10.33
C LEU A 108 16.89 0.38 10.32
N CYS A 109 15.64 0.39 9.85
CA CYS A 109 14.81 1.60 9.86
C CYS A 109 14.42 2.03 11.29
N MET A 110 14.12 1.08 12.18
CA MET A 110 13.81 1.36 13.58
C MET A 110 15.03 1.91 14.32
N GLU A 111 16.21 1.29 14.15
CA GLU A 111 17.46 1.76 14.74
C GLU A 111 17.85 3.15 14.23
N TRP A 112 17.63 3.42 12.94
CA TRP A 112 17.87 4.75 12.37
C TRP A 112 17.01 5.83 13.05
N VAL A 113 15.71 5.57 13.23
CA VAL A 113 14.79 6.51 13.91
C VAL A 113 15.16 6.68 15.38
N ALA A 114 15.49 5.59 16.08
CA ALA A 114 15.91 5.61 17.48
C ALA A 114 17.21 6.42 17.65
N MET A 115 18.18 6.24 16.76
CA MET A 115 19.44 7.00 16.75
C MET A 115 19.19 8.49 16.53
N LEU A 116 18.38 8.86 15.54
CA LEU A 116 18.04 10.26 15.28
C LEU A 116 17.33 10.90 16.48
N ALA A 117 16.40 10.18 17.11
CA ALA A 117 15.71 10.65 18.31
C ALA A 117 16.68 10.83 19.49
N ALA A 118 17.58 9.88 19.72
CA ALA A 118 18.58 9.94 20.79
C ALA A 118 19.58 11.10 20.59
N ALA A 119 19.97 11.36 19.34
CA ALA A 119 20.88 12.44 18.98
C ALA A 119 20.19 13.82 18.84
N ASN A 120 18.87 13.90 19.07
CA ASN A 120 18.06 15.09 18.83
C ASN A 120 18.21 15.65 17.39
N ILE A 121 18.35 14.75 16.41
CA ILE A 121 18.47 15.09 15.00
C ILE A 121 17.09 15.01 14.35
N PRO A 122 16.61 16.10 13.72
CA PRO A 122 15.33 16.07 13.02
C PRO A 122 15.30 15.03 11.90
N LEU A 123 14.19 14.29 11.77
CA LEU A 123 13.98 13.31 10.68
C LEU A 123 14.18 13.92 9.28
N SER A 124 13.94 15.23 9.12
CA SER A 124 14.17 15.97 7.87
C SER A 124 15.61 15.94 7.38
N LYS A 125 16.59 15.72 8.27
CA LYS A 125 18.00 15.57 7.90
C LYS A 125 18.26 14.25 7.16
N THR A 126 17.40 13.25 7.27
CA THR A 126 17.50 11.99 6.50
C THR A 126 17.43 12.25 5.00
N ASP A 127 16.62 13.20 4.57
CA ASP A 127 16.43 13.53 3.15
C ASP A 127 17.56 14.40 2.59
N HIS A 128 18.49 14.85 3.43
CA HIS A 128 19.60 15.69 2.99
C HIS A 128 20.50 14.91 2.01
N PRO A 129 20.87 15.50 0.84
CA PRO A 129 21.64 14.78 -0.19
C PRO A 129 22.92 14.14 0.33
N ALA A 130 23.69 14.84 1.17
CA ALA A 130 24.92 14.29 1.75
C ALA A 130 24.66 13.06 2.64
N VAL A 131 23.55 13.05 3.40
CA VAL A 131 23.17 11.91 4.24
C VAL A 131 22.73 10.75 3.36
N ARG A 132 21.90 11.02 2.34
CA ARG A 132 21.48 10.00 1.35
C ARG A 132 22.68 9.38 0.64
N ASP A 133 23.61 10.20 0.17
CA ASP A 133 24.85 9.76 -0.48
C ASP A 133 25.68 8.88 0.44
N PHE A 134 25.84 9.28 1.70
CA PHE A 134 26.56 8.48 2.69
C PHE A 134 25.88 7.13 2.93
N LEU A 135 24.57 7.12 3.15
CA LEU A 135 23.79 5.90 3.38
C LEU A 135 23.88 4.94 2.18
N HIS A 136 23.79 5.46 0.96
CA HIS A 136 23.91 4.64 -0.25
C HIS A 136 25.32 4.10 -0.47
N LYS A 137 26.37 4.90 -0.19
CA LYS A 137 27.76 4.55 -0.50
C LYS A 137 28.45 3.75 0.60
N LYS A 138 28.07 3.94 1.87
CA LYS A 138 28.84 3.47 3.03
C LYS A 138 28.09 2.53 3.95
N VAL A 139 26.76 2.51 3.91
CA VAL A 139 25.93 1.69 4.80
C VAL A 139 25.35 0.51 4.04
N VAL A 140 25.62 -0.71 4.52
CA VAL A 140 25.00 -1.93 3.96
C VAL A 140 23.49 -1.81 4.13
N ASN A 141 22.74 -2.01 3.04
CA ASN A 141 21.29 -1.79 3.00
C ASN A 141 20.85 -0.35 3.35
N GLY A 142 21.75 0.64 3.37
CA GLY A 142 21.40 2.03 3.69
C GLY A 142 20.41 2.65 2.69
N GLY A 143 20.39 2.16 1.45
CA GLY A 143 19.37 2.52 0.47
C GLY A 143 17.94 2.07 0.84
N ALA A 144 17.79 1.13 1.78
CA ALA A 144 16.49 0.72 2.31
C ALA A 144 15.88 1.74 3.27
N ILE A 145 16.66 2.69 3.81
CA ILE A 145 16.15 3.74 4.69
C ILE A 145 15.21 4.63 3.85
N PRO A 146 13.92 4.72 4.22
CA PRO A 146 12.96 5.49 3.48
C PRO A 146 13.09 7.00 3.79
N HIS A 147 12.39 7.80 2.98
CA HIS A 147 12.34 9.25 3.17
C HIS A 147 11.54 9.66 4.42
N ARG A 148 11.73 10.91 4.88
CA ARG A 148 11.10 11.46 6.09
C ARG A 148 9.61 11.10 6.23
N LYS A 149 8.82 11.25 5.17
CA LYS A 149 7.37 11.03 5.22
C LYS A 149 7.04 9.61 5.67
N GLN A 150 7.70 8.62 5.07
CA GLN A 150 7.45 7.21 5.37
C GLN A 150 8.04 6.81 6.73
N LEU A 151 9.17 7.40 7.14
CA LEU A 151 9.68 7.25 8.51
C LEU A 151 8.67 7.74 9.56
N GLN A 152 8.06 8.90 9.30
CA GLN A 152 7.05 9.49 10.17
C GLN A 152 5.78 8.64 10.25
N GLU A 153 5.30 8.14 9.11
CA GLU A 153 4.03 7.38 9.05
C GLU A 153 4.18 5.93 9.55
N CYS A 154 5.30 5.26 9.29
CA CYS A 154 5.42 3.81 9.53
C CYS A 154 6.21 3.42 10.78
N TYR A 155 7.14 4.28 11.23
CA TYR A 155 8.15 3.93 12.23
C TYR A 155 8.12 4.83 13.47
N LEU A 156 7.86 6.13 13.31
CA LEU A 156 7.88 7.09 14.42
C LEU A 156 6.84 6.77 15.49
N GLU A 157 5.60 6.45 15.10
CA GLU A 157 4.54 6.10 16.06
C GLU A 157 4.90 4.85 16.88
N ARG A 158 5.62 3.91 16.27
CA ARG A 158 6.04 2.66 16.90
C ARG A 158 7.13 2.90 17.95
N GLU A 159 8.16 3.67 17.61
CA GLU A 159 9.22 4.09 18.54
C GLU A 159 8.65 4.95 19.69
N TYR A 160 7.78 5.91 19.37
CA TYR A 160 7.11 6.73 20.39
C TYR A 160 6.29 5.88 21.36
N SER A 161 5.52 4.92 20.85
CA SER A 161 4.71 4.04 21.69
C SER A 161 5.56 3.19 22.64
N LYS A 162 6.68 2.64 22.15
CA LYS A 162 7.65 1.91 22.98
C LYS A 162 8.20 2.79 24.10
N ARG A 163 8.70 3.99 23.75
CA ARG A 163 9.25 4.97 24.71
C ARG A 163 8.19 5.41 25.73
N LYS A 164 6.94 5.59 25.30
CA LYS A 164 5.82 5.95 26.16
C LYS A 164 5.53 4.88 27.20
N GLU A 165 5.54 3.60 26.82
CA GLU A 165 5.36 2.50 27.77
C GLU A 165 6.52 2.39 28.75
N GLU A 166 7.77 2.58 28.31
CA GLU A 166 8.94 2.66 29.20
C GLU A 166 8.77 3.77 30.25
N VAL A 167 8.36 4.97 29.82
CA VAL A 167 8.10 6.10 30.73
C VAL A 167 6.95 5.78 31.69
N LYS A 168 5.84 5.20 31.21
CA LYS A 168 4.73 4.80 32.09
C LYS A 168 5.18 3.83 33.18
N LEU A 169 6.02 2.86 32.85
CA LEU A 169 6.58 1.93 33.83
C LEU A 169 7.47 2.64 34.85
N LEU A 170 8.30 3.58 34.40
CA LEU A 170 9.16 4.38 35.28
C LEU A 170 8.38 5.26 36.26
N LEU A 171 7.20 5.74 35.88
CA LEU A 171 6.34 6.59 36.70
C LEU A 171 5.38 5.79 37.59
N LYS A 172 5.21 4.49 37.34
CA LYS A 172 4.28 3.64 38.12
C LYS A 172 4.67 3.62 39.59
N GLY A 173 3.76 4.06 40.45
CA GLY A 173 3.96 4.09 41.91
C GLY A 173 4.80 5.26 42.44
N LYS A 174 5.17 6.24 41.60
CA LYS A 174 5.90 7.43 42.03
C LYS A 174 4.96 8.65 42.07
N ALA A 175 5.16 9.51 43.06
CA ALA A 175 4.54 10.83 43.06
C ALA A 175 5.25 11.71 42.02
N VAL A 176 4.49 12.23 41.05
CA VAL A 176 5.01 13.04 39.94
C VAL A 176 4.34 14.40 40.02
N SER A 177 5.13 15.46 39.99
CA SER A 177 4.63 16.82 39.78
C SER A 177 4.92 17.23 38.34
N ILE A 178 3.92 17.78 37.66
CA ILE A 178 4.02 18.28 36.29
C ILE A 178 3.82 19.79 36.35
N MET A 179 4.83 20.54 35.89
CA MET A 179 4.71 21.99 35.71
C MET A 179 4.43 22.29 34.25
N THR A 180 3.47 23.18 34.02
CA THR A 180 3.11 23.65 32.68
C THR A 180 3.50 25.10 32.54
N ASP A 181 4.22 25.43 31.48
CA ASP A 181 4.54 26.79 31.10
C ASP A 181 3.88 27.11 29.76
N GLU A 182 3.18 28.23 29.69
CA GLU A 182 2.49 28.69 28.48
C GLU A 182 3.20 29.93 27.96
N MET A 183 3.86 29.80 26.82
CA MET A 183 4.56 30.89 26.14
C MET A 183 3.94 31.13 24.77
N SER A 184 3.97 32.37 24.29
CA SER A 184 3.65 32.69 22.89
C SER A 184 4.96 32.83 22.10
N ASP A 185 5.05 32.23 20.92
CA ASP A 185 6.16 32.47 20.01
C ASP A 185 6.03 33.82 19.28
N ASP A 186 7.09 34.25 18.60
CA ASP A 186 7.12 35.52 17.82
C ASP A 186 6.05 35.56 16.70
N ASN A 187 5.47 34.42 16.34
CA ASN A 187 4.38 34.29 15.36
C ASN A 187 2.99 34.24 16.01
N GLY A 188 2.88 34.48 17.33
CA GLY A 188 1.62 34.46 18.08
C GLY A 188 1.03 33.06 18.28
N ARG A 189 1.81 32.00 18.08
CA ARG A 189 1.38 30.62 18.39
C ARG A 189 1.64 30.34 19.86
N TRP A 190 0.61 29.80 20.52
CA TRP A 190 0.71 29.35 21.90
C TRP A 190 1.46 28.02 21.97
N VAL A 191 2.59 28.01 22.66
CA VAL A 191 3.41 26.83 22.93
C VAL A 191 3.27 26.47 24.41
N LYS A 192 2.89 25.22 24.68
CA LYS A 192 2.86 24.68 26.04
C LYS A 192 4.09 23.80 26.25
N SER A 193 4.91 24.17 27.21
CA SER A 193 6.06 23.37 27.67
C SER A 193 5.66 22.60 28.91
N TYR A 194 5.98 21.30 28.94
CA TYR A 194 5.72 20.43 30.08
C TYR A 194 7.05 20.06 30.73
N TYR A 195 7.19 20.36 32.02
CA TYR A 195 8.34 19.96 32.83
C TYR A 195 7.88 18.93 33.85
N HIS A 196 8.73 17.95 34.15
CA HIS A 196 8.48 17.00 35.23
C HIS A 196 9.48 17.25 36.36
N LEU A 197 8.98 17.19 37.59
CA LEU A 197 9.78 17.13 38.80
C LEU A 197 9.50 15.78 39.48
N GLN A 198 10.57 15.04 39.77
CA GLN A 198 10.46 13.86 40.63
C GLN A 198 10.42 14.36 42.07
N CYS A 199 9.23 14.33 42.68
CA CYS A 199 9.10 14.56 44.11
C CYS A 199 9.55 13.29 44.84
N ASN A 200 10.82 13.22 45.21
CA ASN A 200 11.24 12.29 46.26
C ASN A 200 10.67 12.86 47.56
N LEU A 201 9.53 12.31 48.02
CA LEU A 201 9.10 12.54 49.40
C LEU A 201 10.22 12.03 50.32
N ILE A 202 10.76 12.94 51.13
CA ILE A 202 11.57 12.63 52.31
C ILE A 202 10.66 12.01 53.35
#